data_AF-A0A377NA60-F1
#
_entry.id   AF-A0A377NA60-F1
#
_cell.length_a   1.000
_cell.length_b   1.000
_cell.length_c   1.000
_cell.angle_alpha   90.00
_cell.angle_beta   90.00
_cell.angle_gamma   90.00
#
_symmetry.space_group_name_H-M   'P 1'
#
loop_
_entity.id
_entity.type
_entity.pdbx_description
1 polymer ?
#
loop_
_entity_poly.entity_id
_entity_poly.type
_entity_poly.pdbx_seq_one_letter_code
_entity_poly.pdbx_strand_id
1 'polypeptide(L)'
;MRRAKLYRYSLPMEAGIVLRNQRLKTRDGLLVQLWQDEKCGWGEIAPLPGFSLESVEQAQQGVQHALAQWLQGASLSALASAFNAMPSVAFGLSIADAELRDALPQTGNYACAPLCHGDPDALYQRLANQPLPR
;
A
#
# COMPACT_ATOMS: atom_id res chain seq x y z
N MET A 1 -14.72 2.38 -21.06
CA MET A 1 -14.78 0.95 -20.66
C MET A 1 -13.89 0.71 -19.44
N ARG A 2 -14.36 -0.07 -18.45
CA ARG A 2 -13.58 -0.40 -17.23
C ARG A 2 -12.73 -1.65 -17.45
N ARG A 3 -11.48 -1.61 -17.00
CA ARG A 3 -10.56 -2.77 -16.97
C ARG A 3 -9.81 -2.77 -15.65
N ALA A 4 -9.45 -3.94 -15.15
CA ALA A 4 -8.65 -4.08 -13.94
C ALA A 4 -7.61 -5.20 -14.08
N LYS A 5 -6.48 -5.06 -13.41
CA LYS A 5 -5.49 -6.12 -13.19
C LYS A 5 -5.14 -6.19 -11.72
N LEU A 6 -4.90 -7.40 -11.26
CA LEU A 6 -4.45 -7.69 -9.91
C LEU A 6 -3.15 -8.47 -10.01
N TYR A 7 -2.11 -7.96 -9.36
CA TYR A 7 -0.80 -8.57 -9.27
C TYR A 7 -0.55 -9.01 -7.84
N ARG A 8 0.10 -10.16 -7.67
CA ARG A 8 0.62 -10.62 -6.38
C ARG A 8 2.14 -10.57 -6.42
N TYR A 9 2.75 -10.06 -5.37
CA TYR A 9 4.20 -9.98 -5.26
C TYR A 9 4.69 -10.56 -3.92
N SER A 10 5.98 -10.89 -3.90
CA SER A 10 6.73 -11.23 -2.70
C SER A 10 8.12 -10.64 -2.83
N LEU A 11 8.49 -9.71 -1.95
CA LEU A 11 9.79 -9.03 -1.97
C LEU A 11 10.66 -9.59 -0.83
N PRO A 12 11.89 -10.06 -1.09
CA PRO A 12 12.77 -10.53 -0.03
C PRO A 12 13.19 -9.35 0.87
N MET A 13 13.15 -9.57 2.19
CA MET A 13 13.60 -8.61 3.19
C MET A 13 15.08 -8.81 3.49
N GLU A 14 15.76 -7.74 3.89
CA GLU A 14 17.10 -7.82 4.44
C GLU A 14 17.14 -8.70 5.70
N ALA A 15 18.28 -9.34 5.93
CA ALA A 15 18.45 -10.19 7.09
C ALA A 15 18.34 -9.37 8.39
N GLY A 16 17.63 -9.93 9.38
CA GLY A 16 17.53 -9.33 10.71
C GLY A 16 16.32 -8.40 10.93
N ILE A 17 15.45 -8.21 9.94
CA ILE A 17 14.19 -7.47 10.14
C ILE A 17 13.25 -8.26 11.06
N VAL A 18 12.87 -7.63 12.17
CA VAL A 18 11.98 -8.20 13.19
C VAL A 18 10.81 -7.25 13.45
N LEU A 19 9.58 -7.78 13.46
CA LEU A 19 8.35 -7.09 13.80
C LEU A 19 7.64 -7.86 14.92
N ARG A 20 7.35 -7.22 16.06
CA ARG A 20 6.71 -7.86 17.23
C ARG A 20 7.29 -9.23 17.57
N ASN A 21 8.62 -9.31 17.63
CA ASN A 21 9.39 -10.53 17.93
C ASN A 21 9.32 -11.64 16.88
N GLN A 22 8.80 -11.34 15.68
CA GLN A 22 8.74 -12.26 14.54
C GLN A 22 9.69 -11.77 13.45
N ARG A 23 10.46 -12.70 12.88
CA ARG A 23 11.34 -12.39 11.73
C ARG A 23 10.49 -12.27 10.47
N LEU A 24 10.58 -11.13 9.78
CA LEU A 24 9.94 -10.93 8.49
C LEU A 24 10.94 -11.26 7.38
N LYS A 25 10.71 -12.36 6.66
CA LYS A 25 11.59 -12.81 5.56
C LYS A 25 11.21 -12.21 4.22
N THR A 26 9.92 -12.02 4.00
CA THR A 26 9.35 -11.48 2.76
C THR A 26 8.31 -10.42 3.10
N ARG A 27 8.22 -9.41 2.24
CA ARG A 27 7.11 -8.49 2.19
C ARG A 27 6.16 -8.94 1.09
N ASP A 28 5.04 -9.50 1.50
CA ASP A 28 4.01 -9.99 0.59
C ASP A 28 2.88 -8.97 0.47
N GLY A 29 2.33 -8.83 -0.74
CA GLY A 29 1.27 -7.89 -1.02
C GLY A 29 0.73 -8.02 -2.44
N LEU A 30 -0.17 -7.11 -2.78
CA LEU A 30 -0.86 -7.04 -4.05
C LEU A 30 -0.76 -5.64 -4.63
N LEU A 31 -0.77 -5.55 -5.97
CA LEU A 31 -0.98 -4.29 -6.68
C LEU A 31 -2.26 -4.41 -7.49
N VAL A 32 -3.13 -3.41 -7.38
CA VAL A 32 -4.29 -3.24 -8.25
C VAL A 32 -3.99 -2.14 -9.26
N GLN A 33 -4.31 -2.42 -10.52
CA GLN A 33 -4.29 -1.43 -11.59
C GLN A 33 -5.69 -1.34 -12.18
N LEU A 34 -6.24 -0.14 -12.21
CA LEU A 34 -7.56 0.14 -12.74
C LEU A 34 -7.46 1.04 -13.97
N TRP A 35 -8.36 0.84 -14.92
CA TRP A 35 -8.53 1.74 -16.05
C TRP A 35 -9.99 2.07 -16.25
N GLN A 36 -10.29 3.35 -16.41
CA GLN A 36 -11.57 3.82 -16.89
C GLN A 36 -11.33 4.77 -18.05
N ASP A 37 -11.67 4.30 -19.25
CA ASP A 37 -11.37 5.00 -20.50
C ASP A 37 -9.84 5.21 -20.63
N GLU A 38 -9.38 6.44 -20.82
CA GLU A 38 -7.95 6.78 -20.91
C GLU A 38 -7.26 6.95 -19.54
N LYS A 39 -8.03 6.94 -18.45
CA LYS A 39 -7.48 7.14 -17.11
C LYS A 39 -7.01 5.82 -16.50
N CYS A 40 -5.92 5.89 -15.74
CA CYS A 40 -5.36 4.77 -15.02
C CYS A 40 -5.09 5.16 -13.57
N GLY A 41 -5.28 4.22 -12.64
CA GLY A 41 -4.92 4.41 -11.24
C GLY A 41 -4.42 3.11 -10.62
N TRP A 42 -3.46 3.26 -9.70
CA TRP A 42 -2.79 2.19 -9.00
C TRP A 42 -3.07 2.23 -7.50
N GLY A 43 -3.05 1.06 -6.89
CA GLY A 43 -3.15 0.93 -5.45
C GLY A 43 -2.36 -0.26 -4.95
N GLU A 44 -1.77 -0.11 -3.76
CA GLU A 44 -1.11 -1.19 -3.05
C GLU A 44 -2.03 -1.75 -1.96
N ILE A 45 -2.12 -3.08 -1.89
CA ILE A 45 -2.83 -3.81 -0.83
C ILE A 45 -1.83 -4.77 -0.20
N ALA A 46 -1.27 -4.37 0.93
CA ALA A 46 -0.22 -5.13 1.59
C ALA A 46 -0.50 -5.19 3.10
N PRO A 47 -1.37 -6.10 3.58
CA PRO A 47 -1.57 -6.27 5.02
C PRO A 47 -0.25 -6.62 5.71
N LEU A 48 -0.06 -6.15 6.94
CA LEU A 48 1.17 -6.34 7.69
C LEU A 48 1.00 -7.47 8.72
N PRO A 49 1.73 -8.59 8.61
CA PRO A 49 1.61 -9.70 9.55
C PRO A 49 1.82 -9.27 11.00
N GLY A 50 0.90 -9.70 11.90
CA GLY A 50 0.94 -9.34 13.32
C GLY A 50 0.39 -7.95 13.67
N PHE A 51 -0.06 -7.18 12.68
CA PHE A 51 -0.71 -5.87 12.85
C PHE A 51 -2.09 -5.84 12.18
N SER A 52 -2.14 -6.12 10.87
CA SER A 52 -3.39 -6.29 10.14
C SER A 52 -4.12 -7.54 10.63
N LEU A 53 -5.45 -7.48 10.66
CA LEU A 53 -6.29 -8.63 11.01
C LEU A 53 -6.40 -9.59 9.83
N GLU A 54 -6.44 -9.05 8.61
CA GLU A 54 -6.52 -9.80 7.37
C GLU A 54 -5.15 -10.31 6.90
N SER A 55 -5.12 -11.52 6.34
CA SER A 55 -3.97 -12.05 5.60
C SER A 55 -3.94 -11.52 4.17
N VAL A 56 -2.82 -11.71 3.47
CA VAL A 56 -2.72 -11.35 2.04
C VAL A 56 -3.70 -12.17 1.18
N GLU A 57 -3.99 -13.42 1.55
CA GLU A 57 -4.99 -14.27 0.88
C GLU A 57 -6.41 -13.73 1.08
N GLN A 58 -6.75 -13.34 2.31
CA GLN A 58 -8.05 -12.74 2.61
C GLN A 58 -8.21 -11.39 1.88
N ALA A 59 -7.17 -10.56 1.90
CA ALA A 59 -7.14 -9.31 1.15
C ALA A 59 -7.29 -9.55 -0.37
N GLN A 60 -6.64 -10.58 -0.92
CA GLN A 60 -6.77 -10.95 -2.33
C GLN A 60 -8.22 -11.31 -2.70
N GLN A 61 -8.88 -12.13 -1.88
CA GLN A 61 -10.29 -12.46 -2.07
C GLN A 61 -11.18 -11.21 -2.01
N GLY A 62 -10.93 -10.32 -1.05
CA GLY A 62 -11.63 -9.05 -0.92
C GLY A 62 -11.49 -8.16 -2.16
N VAL A 63 -10.25 -7.97 -2.64
CA VAL A 63 -9.98 -7.20 -3.86
C VAL A 63 -10.65 -7.84 -5.08
N GLN A 64 -10.54 -9.16 -5.26
CA GLN A 64 -11.18 -9.85 -6.39
C GLN A 64 -12.71 -9.64 -6.39
N HIS A 65 -13.35 -9.71 -5.22
CA HIS A 65 -14.77 -9.43 -5.08
C HIS A 65 -15.11 -7.96 -5.41
N ALA A 66 -14.30 -7.01 -4.94
CA ALA A 66 -14.45 -5.59 -5.25
C ALA A 66 -14.36 -5.31 -6.76
N LEU A 67 -13.32 -5.87 -7.40
CA LEU A 67 -13.07 -5.68 -8.83
C LEU A 67 -14.20 -6.25 -9.68
N ALA A 68 -14.75 -7.41 -9.33
CA ALA A 68 -15.87 -8.00 -10.03
C ALA A 68 -17.09 -7.07 -10.05
N GLN A 69 -17.38 -6.39 -8.93
CA GLN A 69 -18.48 -5.42 -8.83
C GLN A 69 -18.15 -4.11 -9.56
N TRP A 70 -16.93 -3.60 -9.42
CA TRP A 70 -16.51 -2.36 -10.09
C TRP A 70 -16.54 -2.50 -11.62
N LEU A 71 -16.13 -3.65 -12.16
CA LEU A 71 -16.22 -3.93 -13.60
C LEU A 71 -17.68 -3.92 -14.11
N GLN A 72 -18.65 -4.20 -13.24
CA GLN A 72 -20.09 -4.12 -13.53
C GLN A 72 -20.70 -2.73 -13.33
N GLY A 73 -19.89 -1.72 -12.97
CA GLY A 73 -20.35 -0.34 -12.81
C GLY A 73 -20.49 0.14 -11.36
N ALA A 74 -20.27 -0.71 -10.36
CA ALA A 74 -20.32 -0.29 -8.95
C ALA A 74 -19.29 0.80 -8.63
N SER A 75 -19.58 1.64 -7.63
CA SER A 75 -18.64 2.66 -7.14
C SER A 75 -17.58 2.06 -6.22
N LEU A 76 -16.30 2.42 -6.41
CA LEU A 76 -15.22 2.01 -5.50
C LEU A 76 -15.35 2.61 -4.11
N SER A 77 -15.94 3.80 -3.97
CA SER A 77 -16.18 4.39 -2.65
C SER A 77 -17.19 3.56 -1.84
N ALA A 78 -18.24 3.05 -2.49
CA ALA A 78 -19.20 2.15 -1.87
C ALA A 78 -18.56 0.81 -1.51
N LEU A 79 -17.74 0.26 -2.41
CA LEU A 79 -17.00 -0.99 -2.15
C LEU A 79 -16.01 -0.83 -0.99
N ALA A 80 -15.22 0.25 -0.97
CA ALA A 80 -14.27 0.54 0.11
C ALA A 80 -14.96 0.59 1.48
N SER A 81 -16.18 1.16 1.55
CA SER A 81 -16.97 1.16 2.79
C SER A 81 -17.45 -0.24 3.21
N ALA A 82 -17.77 -1.11 2.25
CA ALA A 82 -18.13 -2.51 2.51
C ALA A 82 -16.92 -3.34 2.97
N PHE A 83 -15.71 -2.99 2.54
CA PHE A 83 -14.44 -3.61 2.97
C PHE A 83 -13.81 -2.93 4.18
N ASN A 84 -14.54 -2.17 4.98
CA ASN A 84 -13.97 -1.54 6.18
C ASN A 84 -13.43 -2.57 7.22
N ALA A 85 -13.81 -3.84 7.08
CA ALA A 85 -13.23 -4.96 7.82
C ALA A 85 -11.84 -5.42 7.32
N MET A 86 -11.38 -4.94 6.16
CA MET A 86 -10.06 -5.21 5.58
C MET A 86 -9.36 -3.89 5.20
N PRO A 87 -8.72 -3.20 6.17
CA PRO A 87 -8.17 -1.87 5.97
C PRO A 87 -7.16 -1.77 4.82
N SER A 88 -6.34 -2.80 4.58
CA SER A 88 -5.40 -2.80 3.46
C SER A 88 -6.10 -2.77 2.10
N VAL A 89 -7.22 -3.47 1.98
CA VAL A 89 -8.06 -3.49 0.76
C VAL A 89 -8.72 -2.13 0.56
N ALA A 90 -9.33 -1.59 1.61
CA ALA A 90 -9.98 -0.27 1.56
C ALA A 90 -8.97 0.83 1.16
N PHE A 91 -7.77 0.82 1.76
CA PHE A 91 -6.70 1.76 1.44
C PHE A 91 -6.29 1.67 -0.04
N GLY A 92 -5.87 0.49 -0.51
CA GLY A 92 -5.37 0.35 -1.87
C GLY A 92 -6.43 0.67 -2.94
N LEU A 93 -7.68 0.27 -2.74
CA LEU A 93 -8.77 0.63 -3.67
C LEU A 93 -9.08 2.13 -3.64
N SER A 94 -9.00 2.79 -2.48
CA SER A 94 -9.24 4.23 -2.38
C SER A 94 -8.16 5.04 -3.10
N ILE A 95 -6.89 4.61 -3.03
CA ILE A 95 -5.77 5.26 -3.72
C ILE A 95 -5.89 5.04 -5.24
N ALA A 96 -6.20 3.82 -5.69
CA ALA A 96 -6.42 3.54 -7.11
C ALA A 96 -7.58 4.35 -7.71
N ASP A 97 -8.66 4.51 -6.95
CA ASP A 97 -9.79 5.37 -7.33
C ASP A 97 -9.41 6.86 -7.33
N ALA A 98 -8.63 7.31 -6.35
CA ALA A 98 -8.16 8.69 -6.29
C ALA A 98 -7.22 9.03 -7.45
N GLU A 99 -6.29 8.14 -7.83
CA GLU A 99 -5.47 8.30 -9.04
C GLU A 99 -6.32 8.31 -10.31
N LEU A 100 -7.26 7.36 -10.45
CA LEU A 100 -8.18 7.32 -11.60
C LEU A 100 -8.96 8.63 -11.77
N ARG A 101 -9.32 9.28 -10.67
CA ARG A 101 -10.06 10.55 -10.67
C ARG A 101 -9.17 11.78 -10.73
N ASP A 102 -7.84 11.60 -10.79
CA ASP A 102 -6.85 12.69 -10.72
C ASP A 102 -7.03 13.55 -9.46
N ALA A 103 -7.33 12.89 -8.34
CA ALA A 103 -7.56 13.50 -7.03
C ALA A 103 -6.35 13.42 -6.10
N LEU A 104 -5.31 12.66 -6.47
CA LEU A 104 -4.03 12.67 -5.75
C LEU A 104 -3.09 13.72 -6.37
N PRO A 105 -2.41 14.52 -5.53
CA PRO A 105 -1.36 15.41 -6.02
C PRO A 105 -0.25 14.62 -6.72
N GLN A 106 0.19 15.11 -7.90
CA GLN A 106 1.27 14.50 -8.68
C GLN A 106 2.65 14.65 -8.03
N THR A 107 2.80 15.59 -7.09
CA THR A 107 4.05 15.87 -6.38
C THR A 107 3.87 15.70 -4.88
N GLY A 108 4.80 14.98 -4.25
CA GLY A 108 4.90 14.86 -2.80
C GLY A 108 6.27 15.27 -2.29
N ASN A 109 6.36 15.55 -0.98
CA ASN A 109 7.64 15.61 -0.29
C ASN A 109 7.99 14.20 0.20
N TYR A 110 9.03 13.60 -0.36
CA TYR A 110 9.48 12.25 -0.02
C TYR A 110 10.59 12.23 1.03
N ALA A 111 10.77 13.33 1.77
CA ALA A 111 11.66 13.36 2.92
C ALA A 111 11.08 12.47 4.05
N CYS A 112 11.91 11.56 4.56
CA CYS A 112 11.56 10.68 5.66
C CYS A 112 12.43 11.00 6.89
N ALA A 113 11.83 10.96 8.08
CA ALA A 113 12.60 10.95 9.31
C ALA A 113 13.49 9.69 9.35
N PRO A 114 14.80 9.82 9.61
CA PRO A 114 15.70 8.67 9.61
C PRO A 114 15.37 7.73 10.78
N LEU A 115 15.16 6.44 10.49
CA LEU A 115 15.02 5.43 11.53
C LEU A 115 16.40 5.14 12.15
N CYS A 116 16.55 5.53 13.41
CA CYS A 116 17.80 5.36 14.16
C CYS A 116 17.97 3.91 14.61
N HIS A 117 19.15 3.33 14.36
CA HIS A 117 19.52 2.00 14.81
C HIS A 117 21.04 1.90 14.92
N GLY A 118 21.54 1.02 15.80
CA GLY A 118 22.96 0.79 15.97
C GLY A 118 23.68 1.90 16.74
N ASP A 119 24.79 2.38 16.17
CA ASP A 119 25.78 3.26 16.81
C ASP A 119 25.28 4.73 16.95
N PRO A 120 25.24 5.31 18.17
CA PRO A 120 24.91 6.70 18.41
C PRO A 120 25.81 7.71 17.67
N ASP A 121 27.10 7.44 17.50
CA ASP A 121 28.02 8.38 16.85
C ASP A 121 27.74 8.51 15.36
N ALA A 122 27.47 7.38 14.70
CA ALA A 122 27.00 7.34 13.32
C ALA A 122 25.67 8.11 13.13
N LEU A 123 24.78 8.07 14.13
CA LEU A 123 23.55 8.86 14.13
C LEU A 123 23.84 10.37 14.19
N TYR A 124 24.70 10.82 15.10
CA TYR A 124 25.04 12.25 15.21
C TYR A 124 25.63 12.81 13.92
N GLN A 125 26.53 12.07 13.27
CA GLN A 125 27.08 12.46 11.97
C GLN A 125 26.00 12.56 10.89
N ARG A 126 25.06 11.61 10.86
CA ARG A 126 23.97 11.61 9.87
C ARG A 126 23.02 12.79 10.08
N LEU A 127 22.69 13.13 11.32
CA LEU A 127 21.82 14.25 11.66
C LEU A 127 22.49 15.61 11.37
N ALA A 128 23.78 15.75 11.66
CA ALA A 128 24.53 16.98 11.36
C ALA A 128 24.58 17.32 9.85
N ASN A 129 24.45 16.30 9.00
CA ASN A 129 24.46 16.45 7.53
C ASN A 129 23.05 16.55 6.93
N GLN A 130 21.98 16.51 7.73
CA GLN A 130 20.62 16.67 7.20
C GLN A 130 20.29 18.15 7.00
N PRO A 131 19.69 18.52 5.85
CA PRO A 131 19.19 19.87 5.66
C PRO A 131 18.13 20.18 6.73
N LEU A 132 18.25 21.35 7.36
CA LEU A 132 17.24 21.83 8.30
C LEU A 132 15.88 21.88 7.60
N PRO A 133 14.80 21.43 8.26
CA PRO A 133 13.47 21.52 7.68
C PRO A 133 13.18 22.99 7.34
N ARG A 134 12.74 23.24 6.10
CA ARG A 134 12.27 24.55 5.66
C ARG A 134 10.89 24.86 6.24
#